data_AF-A0A1M6LJI7-F1
#
_entry.id   AF-A0A1M6LJI7-F1
#
_cell.length_a   1.000
_cell.length_b   1.000
_cell.length_c   1.000
_cell.angle_alpha   90.00
_cell.angle_beta   90.00
_cell.angle_gamma   90.00
#
_symmetry.space_group_name_H-M   'P 1'
#
loop_
_entity.id
_entity.type
_entity.pdbx_description
1 polymer ?
#
loop_
_entity_poly.entity_id
_entity_poly.type
_entity_poly.pdbx_seq_one_letter_code
_entity_poly.pdbx_strand_id
1 'polypeptide(L)'
;MFFNNLLELNVTPVINPDGSIILEIAAKNDSQIEGGNGALTKKEAQTKVLVQDGETTVLGGIYVEREGESDEGVPIIKDVPILGHLFKATSQSNSKDELLIFITPRILQN
;
A
#
# COMPACT_ATOMS: atom_id res chain seq x y z
N MET A 1 -21.62 10.48 -3.48
CA MET A 1 -20.65 9.95 -4.46
C MET A 1 -19.91 8.85 -3.72
N PHE A 2 -20.09 7.58 -4.08
CA PHE A 2 -19.39 6.47 -3.42
C PHE A 2 -17.98 6.39 -4.02
N PHE A 3 -16.95 6.52 -3.19
CA PHE A 3 -15.57 6.33 -3.61
C PHE A 3 -15.27 4.84 -3.53
N ASN A 4 -15.19 4.19 -4.69
CA ASN A 4 -14.84 2.78 -4.77
C ASN A 4 -13.33 2.65 -4.50
N ASN A 5 -12.95 2.21 -3.30
CA ASN A 5 -11.61 1.71 -3.02
C ASN A 5 -11.42 0.43 -3.85
N LEU A 6 -10.90 0.57 -5.06
CA LEU A 6 -10.78 -0.53 -6.01
C LEU A 6 -9.36 -1.11 -5.92
N LEU A 7 -9.27 -2.37 -5.50
CA LEU A 7 -8.07 -3.17 -5.72
C LEU A 7 -8.14 -3.73 -7.13
N GLU A 8 -7.18 -3.35 -7.97
CA GLU A 8 -6.99 -3.87 -9.30
C GLU A 8 -5.79 -4.81 -9.31
N LEU A 9 -5.95 -5.98 -9.93
CA LEU A 9 -4.88 -6.96 -10.08
C LEU A 9 -4.85 -7.45 -11.53
N ASN A 10 -3.81 -7.07 -12.25
CA ASN A 10 -3.54 -7.55 -13.61
C ASN A 10 -2.44 -8.60 -13.56
N VAL A 11 -2.68 -9.76 -14.17
CA VAL A 11 -1.76 -10.90 -14.16
C VAL A 11 -1.57 -11.44 -15.57
N THR A 12 -0.32 -11.52 -16.01
CA THR A 12 0.05 -12.08 -17.32
C THR A 12 0.93 -13.31 -17.11
N PRO A 13 0.42 -14.53 -17.41
CA PRO A 13 1.21 -15.75 -17.32
C PRO A 13 1.98 -16.04 -18.62
N VAL A 14 3.20 -16.56 -18.50
CA VAL A 14 4.00 -17.12 -19.60
C VAL A 14 4.50 -18.50 -19.18
N ILE A 15 4.17 -19.52 -19.95
CA ILE A 15 4.57 -20.91 -19.68
C ILE A 15 5.87 -21.20 -20.42
N ASN A 16 6.88 -21.67 -19.70
CA ASN A 16 8.15 -22.11 -20.25
C ASN A 16 8.08 -23.58 -20.69
N PRO A 17 8.96 -24.02 -21.62
CA PRO A 17 9.00 -25.42 -22.07
C PRO A 17 9.31 -26.44 -20.97
N ASP A 18 9.95 -26.01 -19.88
CA ASP A 18 10.27 -26.84 -18.72
C ASP A 18 9.10 -26.99 -17.73
N GLY A 19 7.95 -26.37 -18.03
CA GLY A 19 6.76 -26.40 -17.17
C GLY A 19 6.71 -25.30 -16.11
N SER A 20 7.75 -24.48 -15.99
CA SER A 20 7.73 -23.31 -15.10
C SER A 20 6.87 -22.19 -15.69
N ILE A 21 6.28 -21.38 -14.80
CA ILE A 21 5.34 -20.32 -15.15
C ILE A 21 5.91 -19.00 -14.65
N ILE A 22 6.13 -18.08 -15.57
CA ILE A 22 6.45 -16.70 -15.25
C ILE A 22 5.13 -15.94 -15.10
N LEU A 23 4.94 -15.30 -13.95
CA LEU A 23 3.81 -14.42 -13.70
C LEU A 23 4.30 -12.98 -13.61
N GLU A 24 3.79 -12.13 -14.48
CA GLU A 24 3.94 -10.68 -14.38
C GLU A 24 2.67 -10.11 -13.76
N ILE A 25 2.81 -9.41 -12.64
CA ILE A 25 1.69 -9.02 -11.79
C ILE A 25 1.79 -7.53 -11.52
N ALA A 26 0.72 -6.81 -11.86
CA ALA A 26 0.54 -5.41 -11.54
C ALA A 26 -0.67 -5.26 -10.60
N ALA A 27 -0.41 -4.88 -9.35
CA ALA A 27 -1.42 -4.62 -8.35
C ALA A 27 -1.53 -3.11 -8.10
N LYS A 28 -2.76 -2.61 -8.03
CA LYS A 28 -3.05 -1.20 -7.75
C LYS A 28 -4.16 -1.09 -6.72
N ASN A 29 -3.96 -0.26 -5.70
CA ASN A 29 -4.96 0.04 -4.68
C ASN A 29 -5.03 1.55 -4.50
N ASP A 30 -6.12 2.12 -4.99
CA ASP A 30 -6.42 3.54 -4.83
C ASP A 30 -7.39 3.72 -3.66
N SER A 31 -7.01 4.58 -2.70
CA SER A 31 -7.88 4.97 -1.60
C SER A 31 -7.88 6.49 -1.43
N GLN A 32 -9.04 7.08 -1.16
CA GLN A 32 -9.13 8.50 -0.86
C GLN A 32 -9.10 8.72 0.64
N ILE A 33 -8.22 9.61 1.11
CA ILE A 33 -8.19 10.00 2.52
C ILE A 33 -9.30 11.03 2.73
N GLU A 34 -10.32 10.68 3.54
CA GLU A 34 -11.32 11.65 3.96
C GLU A 34 -10.72 12.61 5.00
N GLY A 35 -10.34 13.80 4.54
CA GLY A 35 -9.73 14.83 5.38
C GLY A 35 -9.15 15.98 4.56
N GLY A 36 -9.92 17.06 4.41
CA GLY A 36 -9.44 18.40 4.06
C GLY A 36 -9.19 18.72 2.58
N ASN A 37 -8.54 17.86 1.79
CA ASN A 37 -8.07 18.24 0.44
C ASN A 37 -8.26 17.19 -0.66
N GLY A 38 -9.08 16.16 -0.46
CA GLY A 38 -9.36 15.15 -1.49
C GLY A 38 -8.12 14.36 -1.94
N ALA A 39 -7.09 14.27 -1.09
CA ALA A 39 -5.85 13.58 -1.40
C ALA A 39 -6.11 12.10 -1.70
N LEU A 40 -5.70 11.68 -2.90
CA LEU A 40 -5.75 10.29 -3.36
C LEU A 40 -4.44 9.61 -2.98
N THR A 41 -4.52 8.54 -2.18
CA THR A 41 -3.39 7.63 -1.92
C THR A 41 -3.42 6.52 -2.98
N LYS A 42 -2.41 6.52 -3.85
CA LYS A 42 -2.18 5.46 -4.83
C LYS A 42 -1.16 4.48 -4.28
N LYS A 43 -1.45 3.18 -4.33
CA LYS A 43 -0.53 2.09 -3.97
C LYS A 43 -0.36 1.22 -5.21
N GLU A 44 0.86 1.04 -5.70
CA GLU A 44 1.15 0.26 -6.91
C GLU A 44 2.31 -0.71 -6.66
N ALA A 45 2.20 -1.94 -7.16
CA ALA A 45 3.30 -2.89 -7.24
C ALA A 45 3.32 -3.57 -8.59
N GLN A 46 4.52 -3.70 -9.14
CA GLN A 46 4.82 -4.51 -10.31
C GLN A 46 5.88 -5.53 -9.93
N THR A 47 5.56 -6.81 -10.10
CA THR A 47 6.47 -7.90 -9.77
C THR A 47 6.44 -8.97 -10.84
N LYS A 48 7.56 -9.67 -10.96
CA LYS A 48 7.73 -10.79 -11.88
C LYS A 48 8.26 -11.98 -11.08
N VAL A 49 7.54 -13.09 -11.13
CA VAL A 49 7.93 -14.30 -10.41
C VAL A 49 7.95 -15.52 -11.30
N LEU A 50 8.86 -16.43 -10.99
CA LEU A 50 8.93 -17.76 -11.56
C LEU A 50 8.38 -18.74 -10.54
N VAL A 51 7.39 -19.52 -10.94
CA VAL A 51 6.68 -20.48 -10.07
C VAL A 51 6.40 -21.76 -10.84
N GLN A 52 6.29 -22.89 -10.13
CA GLN A 52 5.86 -24.13 -10.76
C GLN A 52 4.34 -24.24 -10.80
N ASP A 53 3.84 -25.09 -11.68
CA ASP A 53 2.42 -25.44 -11.73
C ASP A 53 1.93 -26.00 -10.38
N GLY A 54 0.86 -25.41 -9.84
CA GLY A 54 0.27 -25.82 -8.56
C GLY A 54 1.02 -25.38 -7.31
N GLU A 55 2.18 -24.73 -7.41
CA GLU A 55 2.92 -24.22 -6.25
C GLU A 55 2.45 -22.82 -5.85
N THR A 56 2.22 -22.59 -4.55
CA THR A 56 1.90 -21.25 -4.04
C THR A 56 3.17 -20.45 -3.79
N THR A 57 3.25 -19.26 -4.37
CA THR A 57 4.29 -18.28 -4.03
C THR A 57 3.71 -17.07 -3.30
N VAL A 58 4.57 -16.43 -2.51
CA VAL A 58 4.29 -15.17 -1.82
C VAL A 58 5.00 -14.03 -2.55
N LEU A 59 4.23 -13.00 -2.86
CA LEU A 59 4.69 -11.73 -3.37
C LEU A 59 4.59 -10.70 -2.25
N GLY A 60 5.70 -10.47 -1.57
CA GLY A 60 5.85 -9.33 -0.68
C GLY A 60 6.28 -8.09 -1.46
N GLY A 61 5.82 -6.90 -1.07
CA GLY A 61 6.41 -5.70 -1.66
C GLY A 61 5.71 -4.35 -1.48
N ILE A 62 4.49 -4.26 -0.94
CA ILE A 62 3.85 -2.95 -0.71
C ILE A 62 3.88 -2.61 0.77
N TYR A 63 4.80 -1.73 1.14
CA TYR A 63 4.84 -1.06 2.43
C TYR A 63 4.18 0.30 2.31
N VAL A 64 3.24 0.60 3.19
CA VAL A 64 2.62 1.92 3.30
C VAL A 64 2.94 2.45 4.67
N GLU A 65 3.78 3.47 4.74
CA GLU A 65 4.05 4.22 5.96
C GLU A 65 3.24 5.51 5.90
N ARG A 66 2.29 5.67 6.83
CA ARG A 66 1.63 6.96 7.07
C ARG A 66 2.22 7.55 8.34
N GLU A 67 2.93 8.66 8.18
CA GLU A 67 3.37 9.52 9.27
C GLU A 67 2.43 10.74 9.32
N GLY A 68 1.78 10.93 10.46
CA GLY A 68 0.91 12.06 10.71
C GLY A 68 1.40 12.83 11.93
N GLU A 69 1.80 14.09 11.71
CA GLU A 69 2.12 15.03 12.78
C GLU A 69 1.03 16.10 12.82
N SER A 70 0.38 16.25 13.98
CA SER A 70 -0.62 17.29 14.22
C SER A 70 -0.23 18.09 15.45
N ASP A 71 -0.07 19.40 15.26
CA ASP A 71 0.21 20.35 16.33
C ASP A 71 -1.01 21.23 16.58
N GLU A 72 -1.67 21.04 17.72
CA GLU A 72 -2.69 21.96 18.22
C GLU A 72 -2.10 22.84 19.34
N GLY A 73 -2.46 24.12 19.36
CA GLY A 73 -1.97 25.01 20.42
C GLY A 73 -2.57 26.41 20.35
N VAL A 74 -2.42 27.17 21.42
CA VAL A 74 -2.92 28.55 21.51
C VAL A 74 -2.12 29.44 20.55
N PRO A 75 -2.79 30.15 19.61
CA PRO A 75 -2.10 31.10 18.72
C PRO A 75 -1.32 32.13 19.55
N ILE A 76 -0.09 32.47 19.14
CA ILE A 76 0.86 33.41 19.80
C ILE A 76 1.73 32.80 20.91
N ILE A 77 1.21 31.96 21.80
CA ILE A 77 2.01 31.43 22.94
C ILE A 77 2.82 30.18 22.55
N LYS A 78 2.34 29.41 21.56
CA LYS A 78 2.99 28.17 21.12
C LYS A 78 4.41 28.34 20.59
N ASP A 79 4.78 29.55 20.13
CA ASP A 79 6.07 29.86 19.50
C ASP A 79 7.08 30.51 20.48
N VAL A 80 6.72 30.69 21.75
CA VAL A 80 7.60 31.30 22.76
C VAL A 80 8.70 30.32 23.18
N PRO A 81 10.00 30.65 23.02
CA PRO A 81 11.07 29.78 23.50
C PRO A 81 10.93 29.58 25.02
N ILE A 82 11.20 28.35 25.50
CA ILE A 82 11.08 27.90 26.91
C ILE A 82 9.65 27.53 27.35
N LEU A 83 8.61 28.29 26.98
CA LEU A 83 7.23 28.06 27.48
C LEU A 83 6.26 27.45 26.46
N GLY A 84 6.55 27.55 25.15
CA GLY A 84 5.63 27.10 24.10
C GLY A 84 5.25 25.62 24.15
N HIS A 85 6.09 24.76 24.73
CA HIS A 85 5.80 23.32 24.91
C HIS A 85 4.68 23.02 25.92
N LEU A 86 4.38 23.92 26.86
CA LEU A 86 3.27 23.75 27.81
C LEU A 86 1.91 24.15 27.23
N PHE A 87 1.91 24.85 26.09
CA PHE A 87 0.71 25.40 25.44
C PHE A 87 0.47 24.83 24.03
N LYS A 88 1.20 23.77 23.68
CA LYS A 88 0.98 22.96 22.48
C LYS A 88 0.73 21.50 22.86
N ALA A 89 -0.15 20.84 22.12
CA ALA A 89 -0.34 19.41 22.10
C ALA A 89 0.16 18.91 20.74
N THR A 90 1.22 18.11 20.76
CA THR A 90 1.72 17.43 19.57
C THR A 90 1.17 16.00 19.59
N SER A 91 0.47 15.61 18.53
CA SER A 91 0.01 14.25 18.31
C SER A 91 0.76 13.65 17.12
N GLN A 92 1.48 12.56 17.38
CA GLN A 92 2.14 11.76 16.35
C GLN A 92 1.37 10.46 16.15
N SER A 93 1.00 10.15 14.91
CA SER A 93 0.41 8.85 14.56
C SER A 93 1.22 8.20 13.45
N ASN A 94 1.68 6.97 13.70
CA ASN A 94 2.35 6.13 12.72
C ASN A 94 1.48 4.92 12.41
N SER A 95 1.11 4.75 11.14
CA SER A 95 0.36 3.58 10.65
C SER A 95 1.14 2.89 9.54
N LYS A 96 1.38 1.58 9.69
CA LYS A 96 2.05 0.75 8.70
C LYS A 96 1.06 -0.28 8.14
N ASP A 97 0.73 -0.18 6.85
CA ASP A 97 -0.05 -1.21 6.16
C ASP A 97 0.88 -2.06 5.28
N GLU A 98 0.81 -3.38 5.40
CA GLU A 98 1.56 -4.33 4.56
C GLU A 98 0.59 -5.15 3.71
N LEU A 99 0.75 -5.15 2.38
CA LEU A 99 -0.03 -6.01 1.47
C LEU A 99 0.78 -7.24 1.08
N LEU A 100 0.23 -8.41 1.38
CA LEU A 100 0.75 -9.71 0.95
C LEU A 100 -0.16 -10.32 -0.10
N ILE A 101 0.43 -10.75 -1.22
CA ILE A 101 -0.30 -11.42 -2.31
C ILE A 101 0.22 -12.85 -2.43
N PHE A 102 -0.70 -13.82 -2.35
CA PHE A 102 -0.43 -15.25 -2.52
C PHE A 102 -1.01 -15.70 -3.85
N ILE A 103 -0.19 -16.33 -4.69
CA ILE A 103 -0.65 -16.81 -6.01
C ILE A 103 -0.21 -18.25 -6.21
N THR A 104 -1.14 -19.06 -6.74
CA THR A 104 -0.93 -20.45 -7.12
C THR A 104 -1.37 -20.60 -8.57
N PRO A 105 -0.45 -20.66 -9.55
CA PRO A 105 -0.82 -20.84 -10.94
C PRO A 105 -1.30 -22.29 -11.17
N ARG A 106 -2.14 -22.48 -12.19
CA ARG A 106 -2.54 -23.82 -12.64
C ARG A 106 -2.58 -23.89 -14.16
N ILE A 107 -1.82 -24.81 -14.74
CA ILE A 107 -1.85 -25.13 -16.18
C ILE A 107 -3.04 -26.05 -16.44
N LEU A 108 -3.93 -25.63 -17.34
CA LEU A 108 -5.03 -26.47 -17.79
C LEU A 108 -4.60 -27.22 -19.06
N GLN A 109 -4.63 -28.54 -19.02
CA GLN A 109 -4.41 -29.42 -20.18
C GLN A 109 -5.74 -30.03 -20.59
N ASN A 110 -6.08 -29.96 -21.89
CA ASN A 110 -7.24 -30.62 -22.49
C ASN A 110 -6.82 -31.90 -23.21
#